data_AF-A0AAD6LJP2-F1
#
_entry.id   AF-A0AAD6LJP2-F1
#
_cell.length_a   1.000
_cell.length_b   1.000
_cell.length_c   1.000
_cell.angle_alpha   90.00
_cell.angle_beta   90.00
_cell.angle_gamma   90.00
#
_symmetry.space_group_name_H-M   'P 1'
#
loop_
_entity.id
_entity.type
_entity.pdbx_description
1 polymer ?
#
loop_
_entity_poly.entity_id
_entity_poly.type
_entity_poly.pdbx_seq_one_letter_code
_entity_poly.pdbx_strand_id
1 'polypeptide(L)' 'MKLPKNFQDESYSIDDVLIPIQNANYNVYFYGNENKKKMIYFLKIWTNRSLAPKIALHEVS' A
#
# COMPACT_ATOMS: atom_id res chain seq x y z
N MET A 1 -27.84 33.40 25.54
CA MET A 1 -27.33 33.30 24.17
C MET A 1 -26.72 31.91 23.98
N LYS A 2 -27.44 31.00 23.30
CA LYS A 2 -26.94 29.67 22.96
C LYS A 2 -26.32 29.77 21.58
N LEU A 3 -25.02 29.51 21.47
CA LEU A 3 -24.34 29.42 20.18
C LEU A 3 -24.97 28.25 19.39
N PRO A 4 -25.44 28.45 18.14
CA PRO A 4 -25.96 27.35 17.35
C PRO A 4 -24.81 26.41 17.01
N LYS A 5 -24.88 25.18 17.53
CA LYS A 5 -24.02 24.05 17.16
C LYS A 5 -24.38 23.58 15.75
N ASN A 6 -23.99 24.32 14.74
CA ASN A 6 -24.06 23.87 13.34
C ASN A 6 -22.64 23.92 12.76
N PHE A 7 -21.77 23.08 13.30
CA PHE A 7 -20.42 22.80 12.76
C PHE A 7 -20.41 21.42 12.09
N GLN A 8 -21.37 21.18 11.21
CA GLN A 8 -21.39 20.08 10.22
C GLN A 8 -22.19 20.69 9.06
N ASP A 9 -21.68 20.85 7.85
CA ASP A 9 -21.40 19.70 6.98
C ASP A 9 -20.61 20.11 5.71
N GLU A 10 -19.56 20.93 5.84
CA GLU A 10 -18.60 21.21 4.75
C GLU A 10 -17.27 20.49 4.94
N SER A 11 -17.22 19.48 5.81
CA SER A 11 -16.12 18.53 5.78
C SER A 11 -16.34 17.64 4.57
N TYR A 12 -15.81 18.05 3.41
CA TYR A 12 -15.46 17.07 2.39
C TYR A 12 -14.76 15.94 3.14
N SER A 13 -15.32 14.73 3.11
CA SER A 13 -14.50 13.54 3.26
C SER A 13 -13.53 13.65 2.10
N ILE A 14 -12.39 14.27 2.33
CA ILE A 14 -11.28 14.18 1.40
C ILE A 14 -11.01 12.69 1.44
N ASP A 15 -11.47 12.00 0.40
CA ASP A 15 -11.03 10.68 0.01
C ASP A 15 -9.50 10.75 0.02
N ASP A 16 -8.90 10.58 1.20
CA ASP A 16 -7.47 10.38 1.40
C ASP A 16 -7.20 8.96 0.90
N VAL A 17 -7.39 8.83 -0.41
CA VAL A 17 -7.07 7.74 -1.30
C VAL A 17 -7.35 6.38 -0.66
N LEU A 18 -8.62 5.95 -0.73
CA LEU A 18 -9.12 4.63 -0.33
C LEU A 18 -8.33 3.44 -0.92
N ILE A 19 -7.43 3.69 -1.87
CA ILE A 19 -6.53 2.72 -2.48
C ILE A 19 -5.10 2.98 -1.96
N PRO A 20 -4.73 2.42 -0.79
CA PRO A 20 -3.43 2.68 -0.19
C PRO A 20 -2.25 2.15 -1.01
N ILE A 21 -2.48 1.12 -1.85
CA ILE A 21 -1.49 0.53 -2.75
C ILE A 21 -1.65 1.12 -4.16
N GLN A 22 -0.72 1.97 -4.57
CA GLN A 22 -0.73 2.62 -5.88
C GLN A 22 -0.15 1.73 -6.99
N ASN A 23 0.83 0.89 -6.65
CA ASN A 23 1.44 -0.04 -7.60
C ASN A 23 2.15 -1.19 -6.86
N ALA A 24 2.22 -2.36 -7.50
CA ALA A 24 3.03 -3.48 -7.06
C ALA A 24 3.72 -4.09 -8.29
N ASN A 25 5.05 -4.16 -8.26
CA ASN A 25 5.84 -4.77 -9.32
C ASN A 25 6.71 -5.87 -8.73
N TYR A 26 6.88 -6.96 -9.46
CA TYR A 26 7.70 -8.07 -9.06
C TYR A 26 8.78 -8.37 -10.10
N ASN A 27 9.95 -8.77 -9.62
CA ASN A 27 11.03 -9.30 -10.44
C ASN A 27 11.45 -10.66 -9.89
N VAL A 28 11.77 -11.55 -10.83
CA VAL A 28 12.25 -12.89 -10.53
C VAL A 28 13.66 -13.02 -11.07
N TYR A 29 14.59 -13.43 -10.22
CA TYR A 29 15.93 -13.78 -10.64
C TYR A 29 16.20 -15.25 -10.36
N PHE A 30 16.66 -15.95 -11.39
CA PHE A 30 17.19 -17.30 -11.26
C PHE A 30 18.70 -17.23 -11.15
N TYR A 31 19.26 -17.94 -10.19
CA TYR A 31 20.71 -18.01 -10.01
C TYR A 31 21.12 -19.42 -9.60
N GLY A 32 22.37 -19.77 -9.89
CA GLY A 32 22.88 -21.12 -9.68
C GLY A 32 22.91 -21.96 -10.95
N ASN A 33 23.63 -23.06 -10.88
CA ASN A 33 24.04 -23.87 -12.02
C ASN A 33 22.94 -24.90 -12.35
N GLU A 34 23.14 -25.66 -13.42
CA GLU A 34 22.20 -26.67 -13.95
C GLU A 34 21.61 -27.61 -12.88
N ASN A 35 22.39 -27.97 -11.86
CA ASN A 35 21.96 -28.88 -10.80
C ASN A 35 21.45 -28.21 -9.52
N LYS A 36 21.62 -26.89 -9.36
CA LYS A 36 21.23 -26.14 -8.15
C LYS A 36 20.68 -24.76 -8.51
N LYS A 37 19.60 -24.75 -9.28
CA LYS A 37 18.88 -23.51 -9.59
C LYS A 37 18.11 -23.04 -8.36
N LYS A 38 18.41 -21.83 -7.91
CA LYS A 38 17.67 -21.10 -6.87
C LYS A 38 16.96 -19.91 -7.50
N MET A 39 15.95 -19.41 -6.81
CA MET A 39 15.13 -18.29 -7.26
C MET A 39 15.06 -17.23 -6.15
N ILE A 40 15.20 -15.97 -6.52
CA ILE A 40 14.95 -14.82 -5.64
C ILE A 40 13.79 -14.03 -6.21
N TYR A 41 12.82 -13.73 -5.34
CA TYR A 41 11.70 -12.86 -5.63
C TYR A 41 11.96 -11.48 -5.04
N PHE A 42 11.85 -10.44 -5.85
CA PHE A 42 11.86 -9.06 -5.40
C PHE A 42 10.50 -8.46 -5.66
N LEU A 43 9.87 -7.96 -4.61
CA LEU A 43 8.61 -7.22 -4.69
C LEU A 43 8.87 -5.77 -4.34
N LYS A 44 8.42 -4.86 -5.20
CA LYS A 44 8.44 -3.42 -4.96
C LYS A 44 6.98 -2.98 -4.86
N ILE A 45 6.63 -2.24 -3.80
CA ILE A 45 5.26 -1.80 -3.52
C ILE A 45 5.31 -0.28 -3.30
N TRP A 46 4.41 0.43 -3.96
CA TRP A 46 4.25 1.87 -3.87
C TRP A 46 2.95 2.15 -3.16
N THR A 47 3.04 2.84 -2.03
CA THR A 47 1.86 3.22 -1.25
C THR A 47 1.74 4.73 -1.19
N ASN A 48 0.53 5.22 -0.93
CA ASN A 48 0.23 6.64 -0.73
C ASN A 48 0.72 7.21 0.62
N ARG A 49 1.60 6.49 1.33
CA ARG A 49 2.11 6.80 2.68
C ARG A 49 1.11 6.64 3.82
N SER A 50 -0.19 6.43 3.57
CA SER A 50 -1.15 6.11 4.63
C SER A 50 -0.96 4.67 5.16
N LEU A 51 -0.48 3.76 4.31
CA LEU A 51 -0.15 2.38 4.65
C LEU A 51 1.32 2.08 4.38
N ALA A 52 2.01 1.52 5.37
CA ALA A 52 3.40 1.10 5.18
C ALA A 52 3.48 -0.13 4.27
N PRO A 53 4.44 -0.21 3.32
CA PRO A 53 4.56 -1.34 2.40
C PRO A 53 4.62 -2.72 3.06
N LYS A 54 5.27 -2.83 4.24
CA LYS A 54 5.34 -4.07 5.02
C LYS A 54 3.98 -4.56 5.50
N ILE A 55 3.10 -3.62 5.86
CA ILE A 55 1.75 -3.92 6.35
C ILE A 55 0.86 -4.26 5.16
N ALA A 56 0.97 -3.50 4.08
CA ALA A 56 0.27 -3.78 2.82
C ALA A 56 0.55 -5.21 2.33
N LEU A 57 1.80 -5.69 2.42
CA LEU A 57 2.14 -7.07 2.06
C LEU A 57 1.50 -8.11 2.98
N HIS A 58 1.43 -7.81 4.29
CA HIS A 58 0.84 -8.72 5.27
C HIS A 58 -0.69 -8.83 5.13
N GLU A 59 -1.38 -7.73 4.81
CA GLU A 59 -2.83 -7.71 4.65
C GLU A 59 -3.34 -8.46 3.42
N VAL A 60 -2.48 -8.63 2.39
CA VAL A 60 -2.85 -9.26 1.11
C VAL A 60 -2.28 -10.68 0.94
N SER A 61 -1.55 -11.20 1.93
CA SER A 61 -1.03 -12.58 1.91
C SER A 61 -2.08 -13.59 2.34
#